data_AF-A0A9E3PS26-F1
#
_entry.id   AF-A0A9E3PS26-F1
#
_cell.length_a   1.000
_cell.length_b   1.000
_cell.length_c   1.000
_cell.angle_alpha   90.00
_cell.angle_beta   90.00
_cell.angle_gamma   90.00
#
_symmetry.space_group_name_H-M   'P 1'
#
loop_
_entity.id
_entity.type
_entity.pdbx_description
1 polymer ?
#
loop_
_entity_poly.entity_id
_entity_poly.type
_entity_poly.pdbx_seq_one_letter_code
_entity_poly.pdbx_strand_id
1 'polypeptide(L)' 'MRRYRYRTAALTGPWRESPDLALRDAARARQARIEEGSPPRVEWTVPGRIEEGRDESASAR' A
#
# COMPACT_ATOMS: atom_id res chain seq x y z
N MET A 1 9.67 1.29 -13.01
CA MET A 1 8.19 1.25 -12.83
C MET A 1 7.84 1.75 -11.43
N ARG A 2 6.66 2.36 -11.21
CA ARG A 2 6.24 2.75 -9.85
C ARG A 2 5.78 1.51 -9.08
N ARG A 3 6.07 1.47 -7.77
CA ARG A 3 5.66 0.38 -6.87
C ARG A 3 5.05 0.98 -5.62
N TYR A 4 4.11 0.26 -5.02
CA TYR A 4 3.32 0.72 -3.89
C TYR A 4 3.35 -0.29 -2.76
N ARG A 5 3.46 0.14 -1.51
CA ARG A 5 3.30 -0.76 -0.35
C ARG A 5 2.62 -0.03 0.79
N TYR A 6 1.94 -0.77 1.67
CA TYR A 6 1.50 -0.17 2.92
C TYR A 6 2.64 -0.11 3.93
N ARG A 7 2.61 0.92 4.77
CA ARG A 7 3.49 1.03 5.93
C ARG A 7 2.72 1.57 7.12
N THR A 8 2.81 0.87 8.24
CA THR A 8 2.37 1.31 9.55
C THR A 8 3.57 1.39 10.49
N ALA A 9 3.35 1.82 11.73
CA ALA A 9 4.40 1.83 12.75
C ALA A 9 4.98 0.42 13.03
N ALA A 10 4.14 -0.63 12.92
CA ALA A 10 4.52 -1.99 13.27
C ALA A 10 4.81 -2.89 12.07
N LEU A 11 4.20 -2.62 10.90
CA LEU A 11 4.28 -3.52 9.73
C LEU A 11 4.58 -2.75 8.44
N THR A 12 5.34 -3.40 7.57
CA THR A 12 5.61 -2.93 6.22
C THR A 12 5.25 -4.03 5.23
N GLY A 13 4.37 -3.71 4.29
CA GLY A 13 3.90 -4.64 3.28
C GLY A 13 4.90 -4.86 2.14
N PRO A 14 4.65 -5.88 1.30
CA PRO A 14 5.40 -6.07 0.07
C PRO A 14 5.09 -4.96 -0.94
N TRP A 15 6.06 -4.70 -1.83
CA TRP A 15 5.87 -3.79 -2.96
C TRP A 15 4.97 -4.42 -4.04
N ARG A 16 3.95 -3.67 -4.46
CA ARG A 16 2.94 -4.01 -5.47
C ARG A 16 3.00 -3.07 -6.66
N GLU A 17 2.41 -3.49 -7.76
CA GLU A 17 2.30 -2.71 -8.99
C GLU A 17 1.25 -1.60 -8.95
N SER A 18 0.28 -1.68 -8.03
CA SER A 18 -0.78 -0.67 -7.88
C SER A 18 -1.05 -0.30 -6.42
N PRO A 19 -1.52 0.94 -6.15
CA PRO A 19 -1.90 1.36 -4.80
C PRO A 19 -3.07 0.53 -4.24
N ASP A 20 -4.03 0.13 -5.08
CA ASP A 20 -5.16 -0.72 -4.68
C ASP A 20 -4.72 -2.08 -4.12
N LEU A 21 -3.71 -2.71 -4.74
CA LEU A 21 -3.15 -3.96 -4.23
C LEU A 21 -2.46 -3.76 -2.88
N ALA A 22 -1.73 -2.66 -2.71
CA ALA A 22 -1.10 -2.32 -1.44
C ALA A 22 -2.14 -2.04 -0.33
N LEU A 23 -3.27 -1.41 -0.67
CA LEU A 23 -4.41 -1.19 0.23
C LEU A 23 -5.09 -2.51 0.61
N ARG A 24 -5.33 -3.40 -0.36
CA ARG A 24 -5.90 -4.73 -0.11
C ARG A 24 -5.00 -5.56 0.81
N ASP A 25 -3.68 -5.43 0.68
CA ASP A 25 -2.73 -6.07 1.59
C ASP A 25 -2.81 -5.49 3.02
N ALA A 26 -2.93 -4.17 3.16
CA ALA A 26 -3.15 -3.54 4.46
C ALA A 26 -4.45 -4.04 5.11
N ALA A 27 -5.52 -4.20 4.33
CA ALA A 27 -6.79 -4.73 4.79
C ALA A 27 -6.70 -6.20 5.21
N ARG A 28 -6.02 -7.03 4.42
CA ARG A 28 -5.74 -8.44 4.77
C ARG A 28 -4.92 -8.56 6.05
N ALA A 29 -3.96 -7.66 6.26
CA ALA A 29 -3.16 -7.56 7.47
C ALA A 29 -3.89 -6.89 8.65
N ARG A 30 -5.19 -6.58 8.51
CA ARG A 30 -6.02 -5.89 9.51
C ARG A 30 -5.45 -4.55 9.97
N GLN A 31 -4.67 -3.89 9.11
CA GLN A 31 -4.10 -2.56 9.37
C GLN A 31 -5.03 -1.44 8.91
N ALA A 32 -5.91 -1.74 7.96
CA ALA A 32 -6.91 -0.82 7.43
C ALA A 32 -8.22 -1.56 7.13
N ARG A 33 -9.29 -0.81 6.96
CA ARG A 33 -10.57 -1.27 6.40
C ARG A 33 -10.81 -0.53 5.09
N ILE A 34 -11.33 -1.26 4.11
CA ILE A 34 -11.74 -0.70 2.83
C ILE A 34 -13.26 -0.79 2.81
N GLU A 35 -13.91 0.36 2.77
CA GLU A 35 -15.34 0.47 2.57
C GLU A 35 -15.61 0.50 1.06
N GLU A 36 -16.54 -0.35 0.61
CA GLU A 36 -16.97 -0.36 -0.79
C GLU A 36 -17.70 0.95 -1.12
N GLY A 37 -17.23 1.61 -2.17
CA GLY A 37 -17.71 2.91 -2.65
C GLY A 37 -16.94 3.32 -3.91
N SER A 38 -17.38 4.40 -4.57
CA SER A 38 -16.69 4.97 -5.73
C SER A 38 -16.44 6.46 -5.50
N PRO A 39 -15.20 6.87 -5.16
CA PRO A 39 -14.01 6.04 -4.94
C PRO A 39 -14.07 5.25 -3.61
N PRO A 40 -13.32 4.13 -3.50
CA PRO A 40 -13.26 3.35 -2.27
C PRO A 40 -12.68 4.19 -1.13
N ARG A 41 -13.33 4.12 0.04
CA ARG A 41 -12.87 4.83 1.24
C ARG A 41 -11.99 3.90 2.07
N VAL A 42 -10.82 4.41 2.45
CA VAL A 42 -9.85 3.68 3.27
C VAL A 42 -9.84 4.27 4.67
N GLU A 43 -10.12 3.44 5.66
CA GLU A 43 -10.00 3.78 7.08
C GLU A 43 -8.83 3.00 7.69
N TRP A 44 -7.78 3.71 8.10
CA TRP A 44 -6.64 3.08 8.76
C TRP A 44 -6.98 2.75 10.22
N THR A 45 -6.91 1.47 10.58
CA THR A 45 -7.12 1.01 11.96
C THR A 45 -5.97 1.42 12.87
N VAL A 46 -4.76 1.52 12.29
CA VAL A 46 -3.58 2.10 12.95
C VAL A 46 -2.94 3.12 12.03
N PRO A 47 -2.26 4.16 12.54
CA PRO A 47 -1.60 5.16 11.70
C PRO A 47 -0.71 4.51 10.64
N GLY A 48 -1.01 4.79 9.38
CA GLY A 48 -0.38 4.16 8.24
C GLY A 48 -0.59 4.94 6.96
N ARG A 49 0.18 4.59 5.94
CA ARG A 49 0.09 5.19 4.60
C ARG A 49 0.51 4.21 3.54
N ILE A 50 0.16 4.52 2.29
CA ILE A 50 0.79 3.90 1.12
C ILE A 50 2.07 4.67 0.80
N GLU A 51 3.19 3.96 0.73
CA GLU A 51 4.45 4.48 0.19
C GLU A 51 4.51 4.18 -1.30
N GLU A 52 5.03 5.15 -2.08
CA GLU A 52 5.37 4.97 -3.49
C GLU A 52 6.90 4.88 -3.62
N GLY A 53 7.37 3.83 -4.27
CA GLY A 53 8.77 3.60 -4.60
C GLY A 53 8.97 3.63 -6.11
N ARG A 54 10.11 4.15 -6.55
CA ARG A 54 10.56 3.99 -7.93
C ARG A 54 11.37 2.70 -7.98
N ASP A 55 11.00 1.78 -8.87
CA ASP A 55 11.82 0.61 -9.15
C ASP A 55 13.10 1.09 -9.83
N GLU A 56 14.19 1.18 -9.07
CA GLU A 56 15.52 1.65 -9.51
C GLU A 56 16.28 0.60 -10.32
N SER A 57 15.63 -0.50 -10.71
CA SER A 57 16.23 -1.54 -11.58
C SER A 57 16.49 -1.06 -13.02
N ALA A 58 16.32 0.23 -13.31
CA ALA A 58 16.60 0.86 -14.60
C ALA A 58 17.83 1.81 -14.59
N SER A 59 18.60 1.86 -13.50
CA SER A 59 19.88 2.59 -13.45
C SER A 59 21.03 1.69 -12.99
N ALA A 60 21.25 0.62 -13.74
CA ALA A 60 22.51 -0.10 -13.77
C ALA A 60 22.66 -0.73 -15.16
N ARG A 61 22.90 0.12 -16.17
CA ARG A 61 23.46 -0.28 -17.45
C ARG A 61 24.50 0.76 -17.87
#